data_AF-A0A8D1EKI3-F1
#
_entry.id   AF-A0A8D1EKI3-F1
#
_cell.length_a   1.000
_cell.length_b   1.000
_cell.length_c   1.000
_cell.angle_alpha   90.00
_cell.angle_beta   90.00
_cell.angle_gamma   90.00
#
_symmetry.space_group_name_H-M   'P 1'
#
loop_
_entity.id
_entity.type
_entity.pdbx_description
1 polymer ?
#
loop_
_entity_poly.entity_id
_entity_poly.type
_entity_poly.pdbx_seq_one_letter_code
_entity_poly.pdbx_strand_id
1 'polypeptide(L)'
;MVGKARSSNFTLPEKLDLLKLVKPYVKILEEHTNKHSVIVEKNRCWDIIAVNYNAIGVDRPPRTAQGLRTLYKRLKEYAKQELLQQKETQSDFKSNISEPTKKVMEMIPQISSFCLVRDRNHIQSSFSP
;
A
#
# COMPACT_ATOMS: atom_id res chain seq x y z
N MET A 1 35.43 13.05 -1.10
CA MET A 1 34.35 12.14 -1.55
C MET A 1 33.04 12.66 -0.99
N VAL A 2 32.17 13.24 -1.84
CA VAL A 2 30.84 13.72 -1.41
C VAL A 2 29.97 12.50 -1.14
N GLY A 3 29.74 12.18 0.14
CA GLY A 3 28.84 11.12 0.55
C GLY A 3 27.43 11.44 0.07
N LYS A 4 26.79 10.51 -0.65
CA LYS A 4 25.37 10.62 -0.99
C LYS A 4 24.59 10.60 0.31
N ALA A 5 24.07 11.77 0.72
CA ALA A 5 23.19 11.88 1.88
C ALA A 5 22.07 10.85 1.74
N ARG A 6 21.83 10.08 2.82
CA ARG A 6 20.73 9.13 2.87
C ARG A 6 19.44 9.92 2.64
N SER A 7 18.68 9.59 1.60
CA SER A 7 17.40 10.25 1.35
C SER A 7 16.50 10.10 2.58
N SER A 8 15.84 11.18 3.01
CA SER A 8 14.86 11.08 4.10
C SER A 8 13.80 10.04 3.77
N ASN A 9 13.31 9.34 4.80
CA ASN A 9 12.22 8.41 4.63
C ASN A 9 10.96 9.14 4.17
N PHE A 10 10.13 8.45 3.38
CA PHE A 10 8.82 8.98 3.00
C PHE A 10 7.85 8.87 4.17
N THR A 11 7.29 10.01 4.55
CA THR A 11 6.21 10.15 5.52
C THR A 11 4.89 9.59 4.97
N LEU A 12 3.89 9.42 5.83
CA LEU A 12 2.56 8.97 5.42
C LEU A 12 1.90 9.92 4.39
N PRO A 13 1.88 11.26 4.60
CA PRO A 13 1.34 12.18 3.60
C PRO A 13 2.04 12.06 2.25
N GLU A 14 3.37 11.95 2.25
CA GLU A 14 4.16 11.75 1.03
C GLU A 14 3.76 10.47 0.27
N LYS A 15 3.48 9.38 0.97
CA LYS A 15 3.01 8.12 0.36
C LYS A 15 1.62 8.29 -0.25
N LEU A 16 0.71 8.96 0.45
CA LEU A 16 -0.66 9.19 -0.02
C LEU A 16 -0.68 10.12 -1.24
N ASP A 17 0.13 11.16 -1.25
CA ASP A 17 0.25 12.08 -2.38
C ASP A 17 0.77 11.36 -3.63
N LEU A 18 1.76 10.46 -3.48
CA LEU A 18 2.20 9.61 -4.58
C LEU A 18 1.05 8.75 -5.13
N LEU A 19 0.26 8.11 -4.27
CA LEU A 19 -0.85 7.26 -4.71
C LEU A 19 -1.93 8.05 -5.46
N LYS A 20 -2.23 9.28 -5.06
CA LYS A 20 -3.15 10.17 -5.78
C LYS A 20 -2.64 10.47 -7.20
N LEU A 21 -1.34 10.77 -7.33
CA LEU A 21 -0.71 11.07 -8.62
C LEU A 21 -0.59 9.86 -9.53
N VAL A 22 -0.38 8.67 -8.96
CA VAL A 22 -0.27 7.41 -9.72
C VAL A 22 -1.63 6.94 -10.25
N LYS A 23 -2.74 7.22 -9.53
CA LYS A 23 -4.10 6.78 -9.86
C LYS A 23 -4.49 6.87 -11.34
N PRO A 24 -4.33 8.01 -12.05
CA PRO A 24 -4.68 8.10 -13.47
C PRO A 24 -3.79 7.25 -14.40
N TYR A 25 -2.58 6.88 -13.98
CA TYR A 25 -1.60 6.15 -14.80
C TYR A 25 -1.53 4.65 -14.50
N VAL A 26 -2.30 4.13 -13.54
CA VAL A 26 -2.19 2.72 -13.08
C VAL A 26 -2.23 1.72 -14.23
N LYS A 27 -3.16 1.89 -15.18
CA LYS A 27 -3.29 0.99 -16.34
C LYS A 27 -1.99 0.88 -17.14
N ILE A 28 -1.33 2.02 -17.38
CA ILE A 28 -0.08 2.08 -18.13
C ILE A 28 1.07 1.52 -17.28
N LEU A 29 1.15 1.92 -16.01
CA LEU A 29 2.26 1.55 -15.11
C LEU A 29 2.29 0.05 -14.80
N GLU A 30 1.11 -0.57 -14.67
CA GLU A 30 0.94 -1.99 -14.35
C GLU A 30 0.93 -2.91 -15.58
N GLU A 31 0.94 -2.37 -16.80
CA GLU A 31 0.96 -3.17 -18.04
C GLU A 31 2.18 -4.10 -18.09
N HIS A 32 2.00 -5.42 -18.06
CA HIS A 32 3.12 -6.37 -18.02
C HIS A 32 3.59 -6.73 -19.44
N THR A 33 4.40 -5.86 -20.03
CA THR A 33 4.94 -6.07 -21.37
C THR A 33 6.37 -5.53 -21.52
N ASN A 34 7.13 -6.15 -22.42
CA ASN A 34 8.50 -5.79 -22.76
C ASN A 34 8.60 -4.97 -24.05
N LYS A 35 7.46 -4.52 -24.61
CA LYS A 35 7.44 -3.62 -25.77
C LYS A 35 8.18 -2.32 -25.42
N HIS A 36 9.19 -1.97 -26.21
CA HIS A 36 9.99 -0.76 -26.00
C HIS A 36 9.11 0.51 -25.87
N SER A 37 8.08 0.63 -26.71
CA SER A 37 7.12 1.74 -26.66
C SER A 37 6.43 1.87 -25.30
N VAL A 38 6.05 0.75 -24.67
CA VAL A 38 5.42 0.77 -23.35
C VAL A 38 6.42 1.08 -22.23
N ILE A 39 7.67 0.64 -22.36
CA ILE A 39 8.74 1.02 -21.42
C ILE A 39 8.97 2.54 -21.45
N VAL A 40 9.05 3.13 -22.65
CA VAL A 40 9.21 4.57 -22.82
C VAL A 40 8.01 5.33 -22.24
N GLU A 41 6.79 4.87 -22.52
CA GLU A 41 5.57 5.52 -22.00
C GLU A 41 5.47 5.43 -20.47
N LYS A 42 5.87 4.31 -19.86
CA LYS A 42 5.97 4.17 -18.40
C LYS A 42 6.97 5.17 -17.81
N ASN A 43 8.14 5.32 -18.42
CA ASN A 43 9.15 6.27 -17.95
C ASN A 43 8.61 7.70 -18.02
N ARG A 44 7.95 8.05 -19.13
CA ARG A 44 7.28 9.35 -19.29
C ARG A 44 6.25 9.61 -18.19
N CYS A 45 5.41 8.63 -17.86
CA CYS A 45 4.45 8.74 -16.77
C CYS A 45 5.16 9.04 -15.43
N TRP A 46 6.27 8.34 -15.14
CA TRP A 46 7.05 8.58 -13.92
C TRP A 46 7.70 9.96 -13.87
N ASP A 47 8.16 10.49 -15.02
CA ASP A 47 8.71 11.84 -15.10
C ASP A 47 7.64 12.89 -14.79
N ILE A 48 6.45 12.76 -15.38
CA ILE A 48 5.30 13.64 -15.11
C ILE A 48 4.90 13.57 -13.62
N ILE A 49 4.83 12.36 -13.06
CA ILE A 49 4.52 12.16 -11.64
C ILE A 49 5.57 12.85 -10.75
N ALA A 50 6.86 12.74 -11.09
CA ALA A 50 7.93 13.36 -10.31
C ALA A 50 7.84 14.90 -10.32
N VAL A 51 7.55 15.50 -11.48
CA VAL A 51 7.33 16.95 -11.60
C VAL A 51 6.15 17.37 -10.71
N ASN A 52 5.00 16.70 -10.84
CA ASN A 52 3.81 17.04 -10.07
C ASN A 52 4.00 16.81 -8.56
N TYR A 53 4.70 15.74 -8.18
CA TYR A 53 4.99 15.41 -6.79
C TYR A 53 5.84 16.50 -6.13
N ASN A 54 6.90 16.93 -6.80
CA ASN A 54 7.79 17.96 -6.27
C ASN A 54 7.13 19.35 -6.23
N ALA A 55 6.08 19.58 -7.03
CA ALA A 55 5.29 20.81 -6.97
C ALA A 55 4.33 20.90 -5.76
N ILE A 56 4.01 19.78 -5.11
CA ILE A 56 3.05 19.75 -3.98
C ILE A 56 3.66 20.31 -2.68
N GLY A 57 4.96 20.13 -2.46
CA GLY A 57 5.58 20.46 -1.17
C GLY A 57 6.88 21.21 -1.33
N VAL A 58 6.83 22.53 -1.19
CA VAL A 58 8.00 23.42 -1.25
C VAL A 58 9.04 23.08 -0.17
N ASP A 59 8.59 22.56 0.98
CA ASP A 59 9.44 22.20 2.11
C ASP A 59 9.96 20.74 2.08
N ARG A 60 9.62 19.96 1.04
CA ARG A 60 10.00 18.55 0.95
C ARG A 60 11.28 18.39 0.10
N PRO A 61 12.18 17.45 0.45
CA PRO A 61 13.32 17.18 -0.40
C PRO A 61 12.85 16.65 -1.76
N PRO A 62 13.45 17.11 -2.87
CA PRO A 62 13.03 16.71 -4.20
C PRO A 62 13.22 15.21 -4.40
N ARG A 63 12.26 14.59 -5.08
CA ARG A 63 12.26 13.15 -5.38
C ARG A 63 12.42 12.91 -6.87
N THR A 64 13.19 11.89 -7.20
CA THR A 64 13.38 11.45 -8.58
C THR A 64 12.26 10.49 -8.99
N ALA A 65 11.97 10.43 -10.29
CA ALA A 65 11.08 9.44 -10.90
C ALA A 65 11.39 8.01 -10.43
N GLN A 66 12.67 7.64 -10.41
CA GLN A 66 13.13 6.34 -9.94
C GLN A 66 12.87 6.11 -8.44
N GLY A 67 13.03 7.14 -7.61
CA GLY A 67 12.73 7.09 -6.18
C GLY A 67 11.24 6.83 -5.93
N LEU A 68 10.36 7.56 -6.63
CA LEU A 68 8.91 7.39 -6.54
C LEU A 68 8.45 6.04 -7.09
N ARG A 69 9.04 5.56 -8.18
CA ARG A 69 8.79 4.21 -8.71
C ARG A 69 9.14 3.12 -7.69
N THR A 70 10.27 3.27 -7.00
CA THR A 70 10.69 2.35 -5.94
C THR A 70 9.73 2.39 -4.76
N LEU A 71 9.29 3.59 -4.34
CA LEU A 71 8.30 3.74 -3.28
C LEU A 71 6.99 3.04 -3.64
N TYR A 72 6.46 3.29 -4.84
CA TYR A 72 5.22 2.66 -5.29
C TYR A 72 5.32 1.13 -5.32
N LYS A 73 6.45 0.58 -5.80
CA LYS A 73 6.70 -0.87 -5.77
C LYS A 73 6.63 -1.42 -4.34
N ARG A 74 7.28 -0.73 -3.38
CA ARG A 74 7.26 -1.12 -1.96
C ARG A 74 5.87 -1.04 -1.36
N LEU A 75 5.10 0.02 -1.65
CA LEU A 75 3.73 0.17 -1.16
C LEU A 75 2.83 -0.98 -1.63
N LYS A 76 2.94 -1.39 -2.90
CA LYS A 76 2.22 -2.56 -3.40
C LYS A 76 2.63 -3.84 -2.69
N GLU A 77 3.92 -4.01 -2.43
CA GLU A 77 4.43 -5.21 -1.76
C GLU A 77 3.96 -5.27 -0.30
N TYR A 78 4.03 -4.16 0.43
CA TYR A 78 3.48 -4.08 1.78
C TYR A 78 1.98 -4.39 1.81
N ALA A 79 1.20 -3.84 0.89
CA ALA A 79 -0.22 -4.14 0.82
C ALA A 79 -0.50 -5.64 0.58
N LYS A 80 0.30 -6.31 -0.26
CA LYS A 80 0.19 -7.77 -0.46
C LYS A 80 0.54 -8.53 0.82
N GLN A 81 1.63 -8.16 1.49
CA GLN A 81 2.07 -8.80 2.72
C GLN A 81 1.06 -8.62 3.86
N GLU A 82 0.46 -7.44 3.99
CA GLU A 82 -0.60 -7.17 4.98
C GLU A 82 -1.83 -8.04 4.69
N LEU A 83 -2.25 -8.15 3.43
CA LEU A 83 -3.38 -9.01 3.06
C LEU A 83 -3.11 -10.50 3.25
N LEU A 84 -1.87 -10.96 3.04
CA LEU A 84 -1.47 -12.34 3.29
C LEU A 84 -1.50 -12.66 4.80
N GLN A 85 -0.86 -11.81 5.62
CA GLN A 85 -0.87 -11.96 7.08
C GLN A 85 -2.29 -11.93 7.65
N GLN A 86 -3.18 -11.09 7.11
CA GLN A 86 -4.58 -11.05 7.52
C GLN A 86 -5.31 -12.36 7.20
N LYS A 87 -5.04 -12.97 6.03
CA LYS A 87 -5.62 -14.27 5.66
C LYS A 87 -5.13 -15.39 6.56
N GLU A 88 -3.83 -15.42 6.86
CA GLU A 88 -3.22 -16.41 7.77
C GLU A 88 -3.82 -16.29 9.18
N THR A 89 -3.87 -15.07 9.72
CA THR A 89 -4.49 -14.78 11.02
C THR A 89 -5.96 -15.23 11.06
N GLN A 90 -6.71 -14.98 9.99
CA GLN A 90 -8.11 -15.42 9.91
C GLN A 90 -8.24 -16.94 9.79
N SER A 91 -7.36 -17.62 9.07
CA SER A 91 -7.36 -19.08 9.00
C SER A 91 -7.01 -19.72 10.33
N ASP A 92 -6.03 -19.16 11.04
CA ASP A 92 -5.63 -19.62 12.38
C ASP A 92 -6.72 -19.37 13.40
N PHE A 93 -7.43 -18.25 13.31
CA PHE A 93 -8.61 -18.03 14.14
C PHE A 93 -9.66 -19.10 13.86
N LYS A 94 -10.01 -19.35 12.59
CA LYS A 94 -11.03 -20.36 12.22
C LYS A 94 -10.66 -21.79 12.64
N SER A 95 -9.37 -22.15 12.60
CA SER A 95 -8.91 -23.50 12.97
C SER A 95 -8.96 -23.76 14.48
N ASN A 96 -8.86 -22.71 15.30
CA ASN A 96 -8.82 -22.81 16.77
C ASN A 96 -10.19 -22.60 17.46
N ILE A 97 -11.28 -22.39 16.71
CA ILE A 97 -12.63 -22.21 17.28
C ILE A 97 -13.26 -23.58 17.61
N SER A 98 -13.79 -23.71 18.83
CA SER A 98 -14.51 -24.91 19.27
C SER A 98 -15.83 -25.12 18.51
N GLU A 99 -16.25 -26.36 18.32
CA GLU A 99 -17.51 -26.71 17.64
C GLU A 99 -18.75 -25.97 18.19
N PRO A 100 -18.96 -25.83 19.52
CA PRO A 100 -20.08 -25.04 20.05
C PRO A 100 -20.05 -23.58 19.59
N THR A 101 -18.86 -22.99 19.53
CA THR A 101 -18.69 -21.60 19.10
C THR A 101 -18.98 -21.45 17.60
N LYS A 102 -18.55 -22.41 16.76
CA LYS A 102 -18.92 -22.43 15.33
C LYS A 102 -20.43 -22.49 15.15
N LYS A 103 -21.12 -23.35 15.92
CA LYS A 103 -22.58 -23.47 15.85
C LYS A 103 -23.30 -22.18 16.22
N VAL A 104 -22.83 -21.47 17.24
CA VAL A 104 -23.36 -20.14 17.62
C VAL A 104 -23.14 -19.12 16.50
N MET A 105 -21.97 -19.11 15.86
CA MET A 105 -21.69 -18.21 14.73
C MET A 105 -22.58 -18.50 13.51
N GLU A 106 -22.95 -19.76 13.26
CA GLU A 106 -23.90 -20.15 12.21
C GLU A 106 -25.35 -19.72 12.54
N MET A 107 -25.76 -19.87 13.79
CA MET A 107 -27.12 -19.54 14.23
C MET A 107 -27.34 -18.02 14.35
N ILE A 108 -26.27 -17.27 14.62
CA ILE A 108 -26.33 -15.84 14.93
C ILE A 108 -25.31 -15.08 14.05
N PRO A 109 -25.67 -14.77 12.79
CA PRO A 109 -24.75 -14.16 11.81
C PRO A 109 -24.13 -12.83 12.26
N GLN A 110 -24.82 -12.07 13.11
CA GLN A 110 -24.29 -10.82 13.68
C GLN A 110 -23.05 -11.02 14.56
N ILE A 111 -22.85 -12.20 15.17
CA ILE A 111 -21.66 -12.53 15.96
C ILE A 111 -20.45 -12.72 15.03
N SER A 112 -20.63 -13.41 13.90
CA SER A 112 -19.57 -13.57 12.90
C SER A 112 -19.10 -12.23 12.32
N SER A 113 -20.04 -11.29 12.19
CA SER A 113 -19.79 -9.94 11.68
C SER A 113 -18.92 -9.11 12.64
N PHE A 114 -19.14 -9.25 13.95
CA PHE A 114 -18.38 -8.54 14.98
C PHE A 114 -16.90 -8.95 15.02
N CYS A 115 -16.61 -10.25 14.87
CA CYS A 115 -15.24 -10.76 14.83
C CYS A 115 -14.45 -10.19 13.63
N LEU A 116 -15.06 -10.11 12.45
CA LEU A 116 -14.41 -9.58 11.24
C LEU A 116 -14.17 -8.06 11.29
N VAL A 117 -15.02 -7.31 12.01
CA VAL A 117 -14.88 -5.84 12.14
C VAL A 117 -13.82 -5.47 13.18
N ARG A 118 -13.63 -6.27 14.23
CA ARG A 118 -12.62 -6.00 15.27
C ARG A 118 -11.18 -6.07 14.73
N ASP A 119 -10.90 -6.98 13.80
CA ASP A 119 -9.60 -7.07 13.12
C ASP A 119 -9.28 -5.81 12.29
N ARG A 120 -10.29 -5.17 11.69
CA ARG A 120 -10.10 -3.91 10.94
C ARG A 120 -9.73 -2.74 11.84
N ASN A 121 -10.29 -2.69 13.05
CA ASN A 121 -10.05 -1.59 13.99
C ASN A 121 -8.71 -1.72 14.72
N HIS A 122 -8.14 -2.93 14.84
CA HIS A 122 -6.83 -3.10 15.46
C HIS A 122 -5.69 -2.46 14.66
N ILE A 123 -5.83 -2.33 13.34
CA ILE A 123 -4.86 -1.64 12.48
C ILE A 123 -4.94 -0.11 12.64
N GLN A 124 -6.10 0.44 13.02
CA GLN A 124 -6.26 1.88 13.25
C GLN A 124 -5.88 2.32 14.66
N SER A 125 -5.97 1.46 15.67
CA SER A 125 -5.73 1.84 17.07
C SER A 125 -4.25 1.79 17.51
N SER A 126 -3.32 1.39 16.64
CA SER A 126 -1.87 1.45 16.91
C SER A 126 -1.21 2.74 16.41
N PHE A 127 -1.98 3.65 15.79
CA PHE A 127 -1.55 5.00 15.44
C PHE A 127 -2.50 6.03 16.06
N SER A 128 -2.28 6.37 17.32
CA SER A 128 -2.66 7.66 17.91
C SER A 128 -1.70 7.96 19.08
N PRO A 129 -1.45 9.25 19.32
CA PRO A 129 -0.16 9.81 19.75
C PRO A 129 0.31 9.44 21.15
#